data_AF-A0A1S8A9I1-F1
#
_entry.id   AF-A0A1S8A9I1-F1
#
_cell.length_a   1.000
_cell.length_b   1.000
_cell.length_c   1.000
_cell.angle_alpha   90.00
_cell.angle_beta   90.00
_cell.angle_gamma   90.00
#
_symmetry.space_group_name_H-M   'P 1'
#
loop_
_entity.id
_entity.type
_entity.pdbx_description
1 polymer ?
#
loop_
_entity_poly.entity_id
_entity_poly.type
_entity_poly.pdbx_seq_one_letter_code
_entity_poly.pdbx_strand_id
1 'polypeptide(L)'
;MAEPRSTIESNPIGKGLDAFRASFHSICEDKRLSRSPGSLGQLAQEDLQDLTLDLLSALRNLPAIRLLSSKRDHGTLRNDLSKLNSAVSSDNFDFDRVKSLLIAALSNEPDELVWDKVYNAVTESTSPTAFDKLPLSTSLKSTSSSQRANEQTHDDVDLRIFQEINGCVYKDTEGFYKNYLEEKEWSGRIRLPRRQTRRL
;
A
#
# COMPACT_ATOMS: atom_id res chain seq x y z
N MET A 1 -5.40 11.87 23.48
CA MET A 1 -5.80 11.27 22.19
C MET A 1 -7.22 11.75 21.92
N ALA A 2 -7.50 12.26 20.72
CA ALA A 2 -8.86 12.69 20.39
C ALA A 2 -9.75 11.45 20.20
N GLU A 3 -10.98 11.49 20.70
CA GLU A 3 -11.97 10.44 20.46
C GLU A 3 -12.18 10.28 18.96
N PRO A 4 -12.25 9.04 18.43
CA PRO A 4 -12.33 8.78 16.99
C PRO A 4 -13.51 9.50 16.33
N ARG A 5 -14.63 9.66 17.04
CA ARG A 5 -15.79 10.44 16.57
C ARG A 5 -15.45 11.91 16.31
N SER A 6 -14.78 12.58 17.24
CA SER A 6 -14.39 14.00 17.06
C SER A 6 -13.40 14.19 15.89
N THR A 7 -12.57 13.18 15.63
CA THR A 7 -11.64 13.18 14.50
C THR A 7 -12.39 13.08 13.16
N ILE A 8 -13.41 12.22 13.10
CA ILE A 8 -14.24 12.03 11.89
C ILE A 8 -15.07 13.29 11.63
N GLU A 9 -15.72 13.85 12.64
CA GLU A 9 -16.51 15.08 12.52
C GLU A 9 -15.68 16.28 12.04
N SER A 10 -14.43 16.38 12.49
CA SER A 10 -13.51 17.45 12.06
C SER A 10 -12.82 17.18 10.72
N ASN A 11 -12.90 15.96 10.19
CA ASN A 11 -12.26 15.56 8.93
C ASN A 11 -13.22 14.71 8.09
N PRO A 12 -14.30 15.32 7.57
CA PRO A 12 -15.29 14.59 6.79
C PRO A 12 -14.68 14.04 5.49
N ILE A 13 -15.22 12.93 5.01
CA ILE A 13 -14.81 12.28 3.76
C ILE A 13 -15.12 13.20 2.57
N GLY A 14 -16.30 13.83 2.57
CA GLY A 14 -16.73 14.73 1.52
C GLY A 14 -16.63 14.11 0.12
N LYS A 15 -15.83 14.75 -0.75
CA LYS A 15 -15.58 14.31 -2.14
C LYS A 15 -14.43 13.31 -2.29
N GLY A 16 -13.82 12.87 -1.18
CA GLY A 16 -12.61 12.06 -1.21
C GLY A 16 -12.79 10.69 -1.88
N LEU A 17 -14.03 10.19 -2.03
CA LEU A 17 -14.34 8.93 -2.69
C LEU A 17 -14.88 9.10 -4.12
N ASP A 18 -14.94 10.32 -4.66
CA ASP A 18 -15.56 10.58 -5.96
C ASP A 18 -14.81 9.92 -7.12
N ALA A 19 -13.48 9.84 -7.05
CA ALA A 19 -12.67 9.15 -8.05
C ALA A 19 -13.00 7.64 -8.10
N PHE A 20 -13.11 7.00 -6.93
CA PHE A 20 -13.54 5.61 -6.80
C PHE A 20 -14.96 5.40 -7.35
N ARG A 21 -15.91 6.28 -7.01
CA ARG A 21 -17.29 6.19 -7.51
C ARG A 21 -17.35 6.34 -9.04
N ALA A 22 -16.52 7.23 -9.60
CA ALA A 22 -16.40 7.39 -11.04
C ALA A 22 -15.83 6.14 -11.72
N SER A 23 -14.82 5.49 -11.12
CA SER A 23 -14.28 4.21 -11.58
C SER A 23 -15.36 3.13 -11.65
N PHE A 24 -16.14 2.96 -10.56
CA PHE A 24 -17.27 2.03 -10.54
C PHE A 24 -18.32 2.32 -11.61
N HIS A 25 -18.68 3.59 -11.80
CA HIS A 25 -19.63 3.99 -12.84
C HIS A 25 -19.11 3.66 -14.25
N SER A 26 -17.82 3.90 -14.51
CA SER A 26 -17.18 3.57 -15.79
C SER A 26 -17.24 2.08 -16.09
N ILE A 27 -16.92 1.23 -15.09
CA ILE A 27 -16.98 -0.23 -15.24
C ILE A 27 -18.42 -0.70 -15.49
N CYS A 28 -19.40 -0.13 -14.77
CA CYS A 28 -20.81 -0.45 -14.99
C CYS A 28 -21.27 -0.04 -16.40
N GLU A 29 -20.83 1.11 -16.91
CA GLU A 29 -21.15 1.55 -18.27
C GLU A 29 -20.59 0.61 -19.33
N ASP A 30 -19.31 0.23 -19.22
CA ASP A 30 -18.63 -0.68 -20.13
C ASP A 30 -19.33 -2.05 -20.19
N LYS A 31 -19.67 -2.59 -19.02
CA LYS A 31 -20.33 -3.91 -18.87
C LYS A 31 -21.85 -3.86 -19.01
N ARG A 32 -22.44 -2.68 -19.29
CA ARG A 32 -23.89 -2.44 -19.40
C ARG A 32 -24.68 -2.88 -18.16
N LEU A 33 -24.11 -2.68 -16.99
CA LEU A 33 -24.71 -2.99 -15.69
C LEU A 33 -25.41 -1.76 -15.09
N SER A 34 -26.30 -1.99 -14.12
CA SER A 34 -26.88 -0.92 -13.32
C SER A 34 -25.82 -0.28 -12.41
N ARG A 35 -25.84 1.05 -12.26
CA ARG A 35 -24.99 1.82 -11.31
C ARG A 35 -25.51 1.71 -9.87
N SER A 36 -25.84 0.50 -9.44
CA SER A 36 -26.31 0.19 -8.10
C SER A 36 -25.25 -0.66 -7.40
N PRO A 37 -25.00 -0.49 -6.09
CA PRO A 37 -24.09 -1.37 -5.34
C PRO A 37 -24.39 -2.87 -5.53
N GLY A 38 -25.63 -3.25 -5.86
CA GLY A 38 -26.00 -4.63 -6.16
C GLY A 38 -25.34 -5.23 -7.40
N SER A 39 -24.79 -4.42 -8.31
CA SER A 39 -24.08 -4.90 -9.50
C SER A 39 -22.66 -5.39 -9.19
N LEU A 40 -22.11 -5.11 -8.00
CA LEU A 40 -20.79 -5.60 -7.59
C LEU A 40 -20.68 -7.13 -7.73
N GLY A 41 -21.74 -7.88 -7.42
CA GLY A 41 -21.73 -9.35 -7.54
C GLY A 41 -21.71 -9.87 -8.98
N GLN A 42 -21.82 -9.00 -9.99
CA GLN A 42 -21.79 -9.34 -11.41
C GLN A 42 -20.45 -8.99 -12.08
N LEU A 43 -19.56 -8.30 -11.36
CA LEU A 43 -18.25 -7.93 -11.85
C LEU A 43 -17.28 -9.11 -11.80
N ALA A 44 -16.30 -9.12 -12.71
CA ALA A 44 -15.24 -10.11 -12.65
C ALA A 44 -14.34 -9.83 -11.44
N GLN A 45 -13.62 -10.86 -10.98
CA GLN A 45 -12.73 -10.74 -9.83
C GLN A 45 -11.66 -9.66 -10.04
N GLU A 46 -11.13 -9.54 -11.25
CA GLU A 46 -10.16 -8.51 -11.66
C GLU A 46 -10.73 -7.09 -11.47
N ASP A 47 -11.95 -6.82 -11.97
CA ASP A 47 -12.58 -5.50 -11.80
C ASP A 47 -12.84 -5.18 -10.32
N LEU A 48 -13.22 -6.19 -9.54
CA LEU A 48 -13.47 -6.04 -8.09
C LEU A 48 -12.17 -5.74 -7.35
N GLN A 49 -11.07 -6.35 -7.75
CA GLN A 49 -9.75 -6.11 -7.20
C GLN A 49 -9.31 -4.68 -7.49
N ASP A 50 -9.36 -4.25 -8.75
CA ASP A 50 -9.02 -2.89 -9.18
C ASP A 50 -9.87 -1.83 -8.46
N LEU A 51 -11.19 -2.04 -8.38
CA LEU A 51 -12.11 -1.16 -7.64
C LEU A 51 -11.77 -1.07 -6.16
N THR A 52 -11.36 -2.19 -5.57
CA THR A 52 -10.95 -2.21 -4.16
C THR A 52 -9.67 -1.41 -3.98
N LEU A 53 -8.69 -1.54 -4.88
CA LEU A 53 -7.44 -0.77 -4.84
C LEU A 53 -7.69 0.73 -5.03
N ASP A 54 -8.62 1.11 -5.92
CA ASP A 54 -9.06 2.50 -6.09
C ASP A 54 -9.66 3.07 -4.79
N LEU A 55 -10.52 2.29 -4.13
CA LEU A 55 -11.12 2.69 -2.85
C LEU A 55 -10.06 2.84 -1.75
N LEU A 56 -9.15 1.88 -1.61
CA LEU A 56 -8.09 1.92 -0.60
C LEU A 56 -7.15 3.12 -0.83
N SER A 57 -6.85 3.42 -2.09
CA SER A 57 -6.06 4.59 -2.48
C SER A 57 -6.76 5.89 -2.11
N ALA A 58 -8.06 6.01 -2.40
CA ALA A 58 -8.88 7.16 -2.02
C ALA A 58 -8.92 7.36 -0.50
N LEU A 59 -9.19 6.29 0.26
CA LEU A 59 -9.22 6.31 1.74
C LEU A 59 -7.88 6.74 2.35
N ARG A 60 -6.76 6.27 1.78
CA ARG A 60 -5.41 6.59 2.27
C ARG A 60 -5.05 8.06 2.07
N ASN A 61 -5.70 8.76 1.15
CA ASN A 61 -5.50 10.18 0.89
C ASN A 61 -6.35 11.09 1.81
N LEU A 62 -7.28 10.51 2.58
CA LEU A 62 -8.12 11.29 3.50
C LEU A 62 -7.32 11.80 4.71
N PRO A 63 -7.53 13.05 5.16
CA PRO A 63 -6.84 13.60 6.33
C PRO A 63 -7.04 12.77 7.60
N ALA A 64 -8.26 12.26 7.81
CA ALA A 64 -8.65 11.46 8.98
C ALA A 64 -7.73 10.24 9.17
N ILE A 65 -7.23 9.62 8.10
CA ILE A 65 -6.43 8.38 8.19
C ILE A 65 -5.12 8.56 8.95
N ARG A 66 -4.61 9.81 9.01
CA ARG A 66 -3.38 10.17 9.72
C ARG A 66 -3.60 10.33 11.21
N LEU A 67 -4.86 10.51 11.62
CA LEU A 67 -5.28 10.79 12.99
C LEU A 67 -5.95 9.57 13.63
N LEU A 68 -6.51 8.66 12.82
CA LEU A 68 -7.15 7.44 13.28
C LEU A 68 -6.13 6.37 13.69
N SER A 69 -6.20 5.98 14.96
CA SER A 69 -5.45 4.85 15.51
C SER A 69 -5.99 3.52 14.99
N SER A 70 -5.12 2.51 14.99
CA SER A 70 -5.59 1.13 14.80
C SER A 70 -6.56 0.74 15.92
N LYS A 71 -7.51 -0.13 15.61
CA LYS A 71 -8.36 -0.78 16.62
C LYS A 71 -7.57 -1.82 17.44
N ARG A 72 -6.43 -2.25 16.91
CA ARG A 72 -5.45 -3.06 17.64
C ARG A 72 -4.58 -2.07 18.39
N ASP A 73 -4.34 -2.30 19.68
CA ASP A 73 -3.62 -1.39 20.60
C ASP A 73 -2.19 -0.99 20.16
N HIS A 74 -1.74 -1.41 18.98
CA HIS A 74 -0.46 -1.10 18.35
C HIS A 74 -0.63 -0.67 16.87
N GLY A 75 -0.30 0.59 16.57
CA GLY A 75 -0.18 1.10 15.20
C GLY A 75 -1.27 2.07 14.76
N THR A 76 -1.30 2.38 13.46
CA THR A 76 -2.23 3.35 12.84
C THR A 76 -3.18 2.63 11.88
N LEU A 77 -4.37 3.20 11.68
CA LEU A 77 -5.32 2.66 10.70
C LEU A 77 -4.73 2.67 9.27
N ARG A 78 -3.82 3.60 8.98
CA ARG A 78 -3.07 3.65 7.71
C ARG A 78 -2.21 2.39 7.48
N ASN A 79 -1.56 1.86 8.52
CA ASN A 79 -0.78 0.63 8.41
C ASN A 79 -1.68 -0.58 8.20
N ASP A 80 -2.83 -0.59 8.87
CA ASP A 80 -3.84 -1.64 8.71
C ASP A 80 -4.43 -1.66 7.28
N LEU A 81 -4.73 -0.49 6.72
CA LEU A 81 -5.11 -0.35 5.31
C LEU A 81 -4.00 -0.83 4.36
N SER A 82 -2.73 -0.59 4.70
CA SER A 82 -1.62 -1.06 3.85
C SER A 82 -1.53 -2.59 3.82
N LYS A 83 -1.81 -3.27 4.95
CA LYS A 83 -1.90 -4.74 4.99
C LYS A 83 -3.10 -5.26 4.19
N LEU A 84 -4.25 -4.59 4.29
CA LEU A 84 -5.41 -4.92 3.46
C LEU A 84 -5.09 -4.74 1.97
N ASN A 85 -4.38 -3.68 1.59
CA ASN A 85 -3.94 -3.46 0.21
C ASN A 85 -3.09 -4.62 -0.33
N SER A 86 -2.09 -5.08 0.45
CA SER A 86 -1.29 -6.25 0.09
C SER A 86 -2.14 -7.52 -0.04
N ALA A 87 -3.12 -7.73 0.83
CA ALA A 87 -4.03 -8.87 0.75
C ALA A 87 -4.92 -8.82 -0.51
N VAL A 88 -5.38 -7.63 -0.88
CA VAL A 88 -6.17 -7.41 -2.10
C VAL A 88 -5.33 -7.68 -3.34
N SER A 89 -4.06 -7.27 -3.37
CA SER A 89 -3.14 -7.55 -4.50
C SER A 89 -2.68 -9.00 -4.59
N SER A 90 -3.00 -9.86 -3.61
CA SER A 90 -2.64 -11.28 -3.64
C SER A 90 -3.62 -12.10 -4.50
N ASP A 91 -3.16 -13.24 -5.01
CA ASP A 91 -3.99 -14.18 -5.78
C ASP A 91 -5.22 -14.70 -5.01
N ASN A 92 -5.18 -14.65 -3.67
CA ASN A 92 -6.25 -15.10 -2.78
C ASN A 92 -7.15 -13.93 -2.32
N PHE A 93 -7.46 -13.01 -3.23
CA PHE A 93 -8.37 -11.89 -2.96
C PHE A 93 -9.76 -12.38 -2.55
N ASP A 94 -10.13 -12.13 -1.29
CA ASP A 94 -11.45 -12.41 -0.75
C ASP A 94 -12.36 -11.16 -0.88
N PHE A 95 -13.26 -11.21 -1.86
CA PHE A 95 -14.23 -10.12 -2.09
C PHE A 95 -15.21 -9.95 -0.94
N ASP A 96 -15.67 -11.04 -0.30
CA ASP A 96 -16.71 -10.94 0.73
C ASP A 96 -16.24 -10.10 1.93
N ARG A 97 -14.94 -10.14 2.20
CA ARG A 97 -14.27 -9.33 3.22
C ARG A 97 -14.33 -7.82 2.97
N VAL A 98 -14.28 -7.36 1.71
CA VAL A 98 -14.29 -5.93 1.35
C VAL A 98 -15.64 -5.45 0.81
N LYS A 99 -16.55 -6.38 0.50
CA LYS A 99 -17.87 -6.13 -0.07
C LYS A 99 -18.68 -5.12 0.75
N SER A 100 -18.72 -5.28 2.07
CA SER A 100 -19.48 -4.37 2.94
C SER A 100 -18.93 -2.93 2.91
N LEU A 101 -17.61 -2.78 2.76
CA LEU A 101 -16.93 -1.51 2.63
C LEU A 101 -17.21 -0.86 1.26
N LEU A 102 -17.14 -1.62 0.17
CA LEU A 102 -17.48 -1.15 -1.18
C LEU A 102 -18.93 -0.65 -1.25
N ILE A 103 -19.87 -1.41 -0.69
CA ILE A 103 -21.29 -1.02 -0.66
C ILE A 103 -21.49 0.29 0.11
N ALA A 104 -20.85 0.45 1.28
CA ALA A 104 -20.97 1.67 2.08
C ALA A 104 -20.41 2.90 1.33
N ALA A 105 -19.26 2.74 0.67
CA ALA A 105 -18.62 3.80 -0.11
C ALA A 105 -19.46 4.25 -1.33
N LEU A 106 -20.13 3.30 -1.99
CA LEU A 106 -21.02 3.56 -3.14
C LEU A 106 -22.38 4.11 -2.75
N SER A 107 -22.90 3.74 -1.58
CA SER A 107 -24.25 4.16 -1.13
C SER A 107 -24.29 5.55 -0.49
N ASN A 108 -23.16 6.27 -0.46
CA ASN A 108 -23.02 7.56 0.24
C ASN A 108 -23.46 7.48 1.71
N GLU A 109 -23.09 6.39 2.39
CA GLU A 109 -23.35 6.24 3.81
C GLU A 109 -22.65 7.35 4.62
N PRO A 110 -23.14 7.69 5.83
CA PRO A 110 -22.46 8.59 6.74
C PRO A 110 -21.01 8.17 6.99
N ASP A 111 -20.12 9.15 7.13
CA ASP A 111 -18.68 8.92 7.31
C ASP A 111 -18.36 7.95 8.45
N GLU A 112 -19.12 8.01 9.55
CA GLU A 112 -18.97 7.08 10.67
C GLU A 112 -19.17 5.61 10.27
N LEU A 113 -20.18 5.34 9.43
CA LEU A 113 -20.45 3.98 8.95
C LEU A 113 -19.39 3.52 7.96
N VAL A 114 -18.92 4.43 7.09
CA VAL A 114 -17.82 4.11 6.17
C VAL A 114 -16.56 3.74 6.97
N TRP A 115 -16.19 4.54 7.98
CA TRP A 115 -15.04 4.25 8.84
C TRP A 115 -15.22 2.97 9.66
N ASP A 116 -16.42 2.68 10.17
CA ASP A 116 -16.70 1.39 10.83
C ASP A 116 -16.48 0.20 9.89
N LYS A 117 -16.95 0.29 8.63
CA LYS A 117 -16.67 -0.74 7.62
C LYS A 117 -15.18 -0.87 7.29
N VAL A 118 -14.45 0.24 7.27
CA VAL A 118 -12.98 0.20 7.12
C VAL A 118 -12.35 -0.57 8.28
N TYR A 119 -12.74 -0.28 9.52
CA TYR A 119 -12.25 -0.98 10.70
C TYR A 119 -12.55 -2.49 10.64
N ASN A 120 -13.77 -2.87 10.26
CA ASN A 120 -14.15 -4.27 10.13
C ASN A 120 -13.32 -5.00 9.05
N ALA A 121 -13.19 -4.39 7.87
CA ALA A 121 -12.44 -4.96 6.75
C ALA A 121 -10.95 -5.17 7.11
N VAL A 122 -10.33 -4.25 7.86
CA VAL A 122 -8.93 -4.41 8.27
C VAL A 122 -8.75 -5.39 9.44
N THR A 123 -9.75 -5.56 10.31
CA THR A 123 -9.67 -6.56 11.40
C THR A 123 -9.75 -7.99 10.89
N GLU A 124 -10.59 -8.27 9.90
CA GLU A 124 -10.71 -9.61 9.31
C GLU A 124 -9.44 -10.06 8.58
N SER A 125 -8.61 -9.10 8.11
CA SER A 125 -7.28 -9.36 7.53
C SER A 125 -6.34 -10.12 8.43
N THR A 126 -6.60 -10.09 9.73
CA THR A 126 -5.71 -10.61 10.76
C THR A 126 -6.48 -11.51 11.71
N SER A 127 -7.56 -12.14 11.26
CA SER A 127 -7.96 -13.39 11.90
C SER A 127 -6.86 -14.41 11.60
N PRO A 128 -6.20 -14.99 12.61
CA PRO A 128 -5.11 -15.91 12.38
C PRO A 128 -5.69 -17.18 11.74
N THR A 129 -5.53 -17.33 10.42
CA THR A 129 -5.29 -18.67 9.89
C THR A 129 -4.15 -19.22 10.71
N ALA A 130 -4.42 -20.32 11.43
CA ALA A 130 -3.53 -20.92 12.41
C ALA A 130 -2.09 -20.95 11.89
N PHE A 131 -1.26 -20.01 12.35
CA PHE A 131 0.17 -20.24 12.40
C PHE A 131 0.34 -21.30 13.48
N ASP A 132 0.26 -22.56 13.06
CA ASP A 132 0.58 -23.69 13.90
C ASP A 132 1.94 -23.42 14.57
N LYS A 133 1.86 -23.26 15.89
CA LYS A 133 2.92 -23.33 16.90
C LYS A 133 4.31 -23.59 16.32
N LEU A 134 5.02 -22.57 15.85
CA LEU A 134 6.47 -22.66 15.73
C LEU A 134 7.08 -22.24 17.07
N PRO A 135 7.87 -23.09 17.74
CA PRO A 135 8.44 -22.75 19.04
C PRO A 135 9.39 -21.55 18.90
N LEU A 136 9.03 -20.44 19.54
CA LEU A 136 9.91 -19.32 19.77
C LEU A 136 11.01 -19.77 20.74
N SER A 137 12.11 -20.31 20.21
CA SER A 137 13.36 -20.38 20.96
C SER A 137 14.56 -20.53 20.02
N THR A 138 15.15 -19.41 19.63
CA THR A 138 16.62 -19.34 19.57
C THR A 138 17.09 -17.91 19.81
N SER A 139 18.02 -17.83 20.76
CA SER A 139 18.66 -16.64 21.29
C SER A 139 19.36 -15.83 20.19
N LEU A 140 19.15 -14.52 20.22
CA LEU A 140 19.83 -13.53 19.38
C LEU A 140 21.34 -13.61 19.61
N LYS A 141 22.05 -14.20 18.65
CA LYS A 141 23.49 -13.97 18.48
C LYS A 141 23.71 -13.30 17.13
N SER A 142 24.02 -12.01 17.20
CA SER A 142 24.52 -11.23 16.08
C SER A 142 25.85 -11.82 15.58
N THR A 143 25.89 -12.33 14.36
CA THR A 143 27.11 -12.47 13.56
C THR A 143 26.78 -12.44 12.07
N SER A 144 27.18 -11.33 11.44
CA SER A 144 27.76 -11.19 10.09
C SER A 144 27.53 -12.31 9.04
N SER A 145 26.87 -11.90 7.95
CA SER A 145 27.11 -12.23 6.52
C SER A 145 27.24 -13.69 6.04
N SER A 146 26.49 -13.95 4.95
CA SER A 146 26.55 -15.08 4.01
C SER A 146 25.82 -16.36 4.51
N GLN A 147 24.99 -17.08 3.76
CA GLN A 147 24.69 -17.18 2.33
C GLN A 147 23.22 -17.61 2.11
N ARG A 148 22.67 -17.12 0.99
CA ARG A 148 21.71 -17.76 0.08
C ARG A 148 20.62 -18.68 0.67
N ALA A 149 19.42 -18.13 0.79
CA ALA A 149 18.18 -18.85 0.46
C ALA A 149 17.42 -17.99 -0.56
N ASN A 150 17.30 -18.51 -1.78
CA ASN A 150 16.41 -17.96 -2.81
C ASN A 150 14.98 -18.32 -2.39
N GLU A 151 14.36 -17.47 -1.57
CA GLU A 151 12.92 -17.45 -1.25
C GLU A 151 12.61 -16.35 -0.22
N GLN A 152 13.37 -15.24 -0.21
CA GLN A 152 12.88 -14.04 0.46
C GLN A 152 12.00 -13.31 -0.54
N THR A 153 10.68 -13.44 -0.32
CA THR A 153 9.59 -12.73 -0.99
C THR A 153 10.03 -11.30 -1.30
N HIS A 154 10.15 -11.00 -2.59
CA HIS A 154 10.44 -9.64 -3.06
C HIS A 154 9.46 -8.64 -2.42
N ASP A 155 8.22 -9.08 -2.20
CA ASP A 155 7.13 -8.32 -1.60
C ASP A 155 7.38 -7.92 -0.13
N ASP A 156 8.02 -8.77 0.68
CA ASP A 156 8.30 -8.45 2.09
C ASP A 156 9.44 -7.43 2.21
N VAL A 157 10.44 -7.55 1.32
CA VAL A 157 11.53 -6.59 1.21
C VAL A 157 11.01 -5.26 0.68
N ASP A 158 10.14 -5.29 -0.32
CA ASP A 158 9.50 -4.11 -0.89
C ASP A 158 8.61 -3.41 0.14
N LEU A 159 7.78 -4.15 0.88
CA LEU A 159 6.97 -3.59 1.98
C LEU A 159 7.84 -2.88 3.03
N ARG A 160 9.01 -3.45 3.36
CA ARG A 160 9.94 -2.87 4.33
C ARG A 160 10.66 -1.64 3.78
N ILE A 161 11.07 -1.67 2.52
CA ILE A 161 11.66 -0.51 1.82
C ILE A 161 10.65 0.64 1.72
N PHE A 162 9.40 0.35 1.35
CA PHE A 162 8.34 1.36 1.28
C PHE A 162 7.93 1.90 2.65
N GLN A 163 8.07 1.12 3.72
CA GLN A 163 7.90 1.60 5.10
C GLN A 163 9.03 2.55 5.52
N GLU A 164 10.27 2.26 5.14
CA GLU A 164 11.45 3.05 5.53
C GLU A 164 11.55 4.37 4.73
N ILE A 165 11.19 4.37 3.45
CA ILE A 165 11.30 5.55 2.57
C ILE A 165 10.11 6.51 2.72
N ASN A 166 8.92 6.06 3.16
CA ASN A 166 7.71 6.90 3.27
C ASN A 166 7.79 8.03 4.32
N GLY A 167 8.83 8.04 5.17
CA GLY A 167 9.11 9.12 6.12
C GLY A 167 10.26 10.04 5.68
N CYS A 168 10.96 9.71 4.61
CA CYS A 168 12.07 10.48 4.09
C CYS A 168 11.55 11.58 3.17
N VAL A 169 11.27 12.76 3.73
CA VAL A 169 11.14 13.98 2.91
C VAL A 169 12.53 14.29 2.35
N TYR A 170 12.68 14.28 1.02
CA TYR A 170 13.89 14.78 0.37
C TYR A 170 14.15 16.21 0.86
N LYS A 171 15.15 16.38 1.73
CA LYS A 171 15.67 17.69 2.07
C LYS A 171 16.56 18.09 0.92
N ASP A 172 16.15 19.10 0.16
CA ASP A 172 16.98 19.68 -0.87
C ASP A 172 18.30 20.13 -0.25
N THR A 173 19.36 19.35 -0.50
CA THR A 173 20.72 19.75 -0.18
C THR A 173 21.20 20.59 -1.35
N GLU A 174 21.03 21.90 -1.21
CA GLU A 174 21.45 22.89 -2.19
C GLU A 174 22.86 22.56 -2.71
N GLY A 175 23.00 22.34 -4.02
CA GLY A 175 24.28 22.03 -4.67
C GLY A 175 24.51 20.57 -5.09
N PHE A 176 23.61 19.62 -4.80
CA PHE A 176 23.74 18.23 -5.29
C PHE A 176 23.79 18.14 -6.83
N TYR A 177 22.84 18.80 -7.51
CA TYR A 177 22.81 18.87 -8.97
C TYR A 177 24.10 19.47 -9.54
N LYS A 178 24.62 20.52 -8.91
CA LYS A 178 25.85 21.18 -9.33
C LYS A 178 27.09 20.27 -9.22
N ASN A 179 27.17 19.47 -8.16
CA ASN A 179 28.36 18.65 -7.90
C ASN A 179 28.43 17.38 -8.75
N TYR A 180 27.27 16.80 -9.08
CA TYR A 180 27.20 15.47 -9.69
C TYR A 180 26.60 15.42 -11.09
N LEU A 181 25.76 16.40 -11.46
CA LEU A 181 25.00 16.39 -12.72
C LEU A 181 25.33 17.58 -13.63
N GLU A 182 26.03 18.60 -13.13
CA GLU A 182 26.61 19.64 -13.98
C GLU A 182 27.71 19.01 -14.84
N GLU A 183 27.57 19.11 -16.16
CA GLU A 183 28.50 18.58 -17.14
C GLU A 183 29.93 19.07 -16.84
N LYS A 184 30.73 18.22 -16.20
CA LYS A 184 32.17 18.43 -16.14
C LYS A 184 32.73 17.91 -17.46
N GLU A 185 33.42 18.75 -18.21
CA GLU A 185 34.12 18.32 -19.41
C GLU A 185 35.22 17.32 -19.00
N TRP A 186 35.01 16.02 -19.27
CA TRP A 186 35.99 14.97 -18.99
C TRP A 186 37.14 15.02 -20.01
N SER A 187 37.94 16.08 -20.02
CA SER A 187 39.19 16.11 -20.80
C SER A 187 40.32 15.44 -20.01
N GLY A 188 40.21 14.12 -19.83
CA GLY A 188 41.19 13.28 -19.14
C GLY A 188 41.80 12.25 -20.09
N ARG A 189 42.98 12.57 -20.64
CA ARG A 189 43.83 11.73 -21.52
C ARG A 189 43.64 10.22 -21.32
N ILE A 190 43.11 9.54 -22.33
CA ILE A 190 43.17 8.08 -22.45
C ILE A 190 44.64 7.68 -22.64
N ARG A 191 45.28 7.17 -21.58
CA ARG A 191 46.50 6.37 -21.74
C ARG A 191 46.09 4.97 -22.21
N LEU A 192 46.31 4.71 -23.49
CA LEU A 192 46.16 3.37 -24.06
C LEU A 192 47.17 2.40 -23.42
N PRO A 193 46.76 1.17 -23.04
CA PRO A 193 47.68 0.14 -22.60
C PRO A 193 48.61 -0.29 -23.75
N ARG A 194 49.93 -0.34 -23.49
CA ARG A 194 50.91 -0.91 -24.41
C ARG A 194 50.58 -2.38 -24.66
N ARG A 195 50.38 -2.74 -25.94
CA ARG A 195 50.31 -4.13 -26.40
C ARG A 195 51.66 -4.81 -26.13
N GLN A 196 51.66 -5.83 -25.28
CA GLN A 196 52.79 -6.76 -25.18
C GLN A 196 52.64 -7.79 -26.30
N THR A 197 53.30 -7.58 -27.42
CA THR A 197 53.56 -8.66 -28.39
C THR A 197 54.59 -9.61 -27.78
N ARG A 198 54.25 -10.89 -27.63
CA ARG A 198 55.27 -11.95 -27.59
C ARG A 198 55.07 -12.86 -28.80
N ARG A 199 56.12 -12.89 -29.61
CA ARG A 199 56.30 -13.71 -30.80
C ARG A 199 56.37 -15.20 -30.42
N LEU A 200 55.99 -16.00 -31.42
CA LEU A 200 56.18 -17.44 -31.65
C LEU A 200 57.13 -18.16 -30.69
#